data_AF-A0A1F6PWG7-F1
#
_entry.id   AF-A0A1F6PWG7-F1
#
_cell.length_a   1.000
_cell.length_b   1.000
_cell.length_c   1.000
_cell.angle_alpha   90.00
_cell.angle_beta   90.00
_cell.angle_gamma   90.00
#
_symmetry.space_group_name_H-M   'P 1'
#
loop_
_entity.id
_entity.type
_entity.pdbx_description
1 polymer ?
#
loop_
_entity_poly.entity_id
_entity_poly.type
_entity_poly.pdbx_seq_one_letter_code
_entity_poly.pdbx_strand_id
1 'polypeptide(L)'
;MADKKITQLDELTSVSSSDLMLVIDDPAGTPVSKKATIQNVVNAGASGVYCRWRGSGSSTPDSPQEGDIWNDTTSGNIIKIYANSDWRVLN
;
A
#
# COMPACT_ATOMS: atom_id res chain seq x y z
N MET A 1 -5.37 27.07 -20.14
CA MET A 1 -4.10 26.37 -19.84
C MET A 1 -3.79 25.46 -21.01
N ALA A 2 -2.53 25.35 -21.41
CA ALA A 2 -2.12 24.38 -22.42
C ALA A 2 -1.92 23.01 -21.75
N ASP A 3 -2.25 21.94 -22.47
CA ASP A 3 -1.99 20.58 -22.01
C ASP A 3 -0.48 20.33 -21.91
N LYS A 4 -0.04 19.73 -20.81
CA LYS A 4 1.35 19.31 -20.60
C LYS A 4 1.45 17.78 -20.60
N LYS A 5 2.58 17.24 -21.06
CA LYS A 5 2.88 15.81 -20.89
C LYS A 5 3.17 15.52 -19.41
N ILE A 6 2.82 14.32 -18.94
CA ILE A 6 3.05 13.91 -17.54
C ILE A 6 4.53 14.01 -17.14
N THR A 7 5.44 13.73 -18.06
CA THR A 7 6.90 13.82 -17.87
C THR A 7 7.44 15.26 -17.79
N GLN A 8 6.60 16.26 -18.06
CA GLN A 8 6.94 17.68 -17.97
C GLN A 8 6.28 18.34 -16.74
N LEU A 9 5.60 17.56 -15.91
CA LEU A 9 5.07 18.03 -14.64
C LEU A 9 6.18 18.03 -13.59
N ASP A 10 6.13 19.00 -12.69
CA ASP A 10 7.02 19.03 -11.53
C ASP A 10 6.72 17.82 -10.63
N GLU A 11 7.76 17.28 -10.00
CA GLU A 11 7.63 16.16 -9.08
C GLU A 11 6.85 16.57 -7.82
N LEU A 12 5.83 15.79 -7.47
CA LEU A 12 5.16 15.88 -6.20
C LEU A 12 5.81 14.92 -5.21
N THR A 13 6.50 15.45 -4.19
CA THR A 13 7.24 14.63 -3.20
C THR A 13 6.41 14.30 -1.95
N SER A 14 5.24 14.92 -1.79
CA SER A 14 4.32 14.65 -0.68
C SER A 14 2.89 14.58 -1.21
N VAL A 15 2.26 13.44 -1.00
CA VAL A 15 1.00 13.06 -1.65
C VAL A 15 -0.12 12.98 -0.62
N SER A 16 -1.29 13.51 -0.96
CA SER A 16 -2.52 13.48 -0.16
C SER A 16 -3.45 12.34 -0.62
N SER A 17 -4.29 11.84 0.29
CA SER A 17 -5.31 10.82 -0.03
C SER A 17 -6.35 11.30 -1.05
N SER A 18 -6.54 12.62 -1.13
CA SER A 18 -7.42 13.28 -2.10
C SER A 18 -6.81 13.43 -3.50
N ASP A 19 -5.50 13.22 -3.65
CA ASP A 19 -4.83 13.36 -4.95
C ASP A 19 -5.33 12.30 -5.93
N LEU A 20 -5.24 12.65 -7.21
CA LEU A 20 -5.79 11.85 -8.29
C LEU A 20 -4.69 11.08 -9.02
N MET A 21 -4.96 9.81 -9.26
CA MET A 21 -4.21 8.96 -10.18
C MET A 21 -4.99 8.82 -11.48
N LEU A 22 -4.26 8.80 -12.59
CA LEU A 22 -4.79 8.31 -13.85
C LEU A 22 -4.82 6.79 -13.77
N VAL A 23 -6.00 6.21 -13.97
CA VAL A 23 -6.23 4.77 -13.94
C VAL A 23 -6.83 4.34 -15.26
N ILE A 24 -6.42 3.18 -15.76
CA ILE A 24 -7.13 2.49 -16.82
C ILE A 24 -8.17 1.59 -16.16
N ASP A 25 -9.43 1.95 -16.29
CA ASP A 25 -10.55 1.15 -15.79
C ASP A 25 -10.96 0.12 -16.85
N ASP A 26 -10.83 -1.16 -16.52
CA ASP A 26 -11.13 -2.27 -17.42
C ASP A 26 -11.85 -3.47 -16.77
N PRO A 27 -12.99 -3.28 -16.08
CA PRO A 27 -13.71 -4.38 -15.43
C PRO A 27 -14.46 -5.29 -16.42
N ALA A 28 -14.62 -4.87 -17.68
CA ALA A 28 -15.41 -5.57 -18.71
C ALA A 28 -14.64 -5.84 -20.02
N GLY A 29 -13.32 -5.68 -20.04
CA GLY A 29 -12.49 -5.88 -21.24
C GLY A 29 -12.53 -4.72 -22.25
N THR A 30 -12.99 -3.53 -21.82
CA THR A 30 -12.91 -2.28 -22.59
C THR A 30 -12.18 -1.22 -21.74
N PRO A 31 -10.86 -1.04 -21.94
CA PRO A 31 -10.07 -0.12 -21.13
C PRO A 31 -10.45 1.34 -21.39
N VAL A 32 -10.75 2.09 -20.34
CA VAL A 32 -11.07 3.52 -20.39
C VAL A 32 -10.25 4.28 -19.34
N SER A 33 -9.63 5.39 -19.76
CA SER A 33 -8.94 6.29 -18.83
C SER A 33 -9.93 6.98 -17.89
N LYS A 34 -9.80 6.76 -16.58
CA LYS A 34 -10.56 7.41 -15.52
C LYS A 34 -9.62 8.01 -14.47
N LYS A 35 -10.16 8.93 -13.67
CA LYS A 35 -9.50 9.41 -12.45
C LYS A 35 -9.95 8.59 -11.26
N ALA A 36 -9.03 8.25 -10.36
CA ALA A 36 -9.33 7.70 -9.05
C ALA A 36 -8.54 8.46 -7.99
N THR A 37 -9.14 8.68 -6.82
CA THR A 37 -8.36 9.19 -5.68
C THR A 37 -7.39 8.11 -5.20
N ILE A 38 -6.27 8.51 -4.61
CA ILE A 38 -5.31 7.56 -4.02
C ILE A 38 -5.99 6.71 -2.95
N GLN A 39 -6.89 7.30 -2.18
CA GLN A 39 -7.73 6.55 -1.24
C GLN A 39 -8.51 5.42 -1.93
N ASN A 40 -9.17 5.71 -3.06
CA ASN A 40 -9.93 4.69 -3.78
C ASN A 40 -9.02 3.61 -4.38
N VAL A 41 -7.84 3.95 -4.88
CA VAL A 41 -6.88 2.98 -5.43
C VAL A 41 -6.35 2.05 -4.34
N VAL A 42 -5.91 2.60 -3.21
CA VAL A 42 -5.41 1.82 -2.08
C VAL A 42 -6.52 0.94 -1.48
N ASN A 43 -7.74 1.46 -1.37
CA ASN A 43 -8.88 0.69 -0.87
C ASN A 43 -9.35 -0.40 -1.85
N ALA A 44 -9.33 -0.13 -3.17
CA ALA A 44 -9.71 -1.11 -4.18
C ALA A 44 -8.78 -2.33 -4.16
N GLY A 45 -7.50 -2.08 -3.88
CA GLY A 45 -6.56 -3.14 -3.60
C GLY A 45 -6.90 -3.99 -2.37
N ALA A 46 -7.48 -3.37 -1.33
CA ALA A 46 -7.66 -3.99 -0.01
C ALA A 46 -8.73 -5.10 0.04
N SER A 47 -9.45 -5.34 -1.06
CA SER A 47 -10.44 -6.41 -1.17
C SER A 47 -9.74 -7.73 -1.57
N GLY A 48 -9.04 -8.33 -0.62
CA GLY A 48 -8.44 -9.67 -0.78
C GLY A 48 -7.01 -9.77 -0.27
N VAL A 49 -6.86 -9.98 1.05
CA VAL A 49 -5.61 -10.37 1.74
C VAL A 49 -4.39 -9.55 1.29
N TYR A 50 -4.31 -8.29 1.74
CA TYR A 50 -3.01 -7.68 1.90
C TYR A 50 -2.39 -8.13 3.21
N CYS A 51 -1.28 -8.85 3.09
CA CYS A 51 -0.23 -8.81 4.08
C CYS A 51 0.21 -7.35 4.24
N ARG A 52 -0.26 -6.66 5.28
CA ARG A 52 0.09 -5.26 5.52
C ARG A 52 1.55 -5.21 6.01
N TRP A 53 2.48 -4.79 5.15
CA TRP A 53 3.89 -4.70 5.53
C TRP A 53 4.13 -3.50 6.45
N ARG A 54 4.69 -3.77 7.63
CA ARG A 54 4.96 -2.79 8.69
C ARG A 54 6.42 -2.30 8.70
N GLY A 55 7.26 -2.78 7.80
CA GLY A 55 8.68 -2.44 7.75
C GLY A 55 9.59 -3.46 8.43
N SER A 56 10.82 -3.02 8.70
CA SER A 56 11.85 -3.77 9.40
C SER A 56 12.31 -2.98 10.63
N GLY A 57 12.50 -3.61 11.77
CA GLY A 57 12.99 -2.92 12.97
C GLY A 57 13.37 -3.86 14.10
N SER A 58 13.96 -3.31 15.16
CA SER A 58 14.35 -4.07 16.36
C SER A 58 13.26 -4.11 17.44
N SER A 59 12.27 -3.22 17.35
CA SER A 59 11.09 -3.17 18.23
C SER A 59 9.84 -3.59 17.47
N THR A 60 8.96 -4.34 18.12
CA THR A 60 7.66 -4.74 17.54
C THR A 60 6.83 -3.51 17.17
N PRO A 61 6.13 -3.50 16.02
CA PRO A 61 5.25 -2.39 15.64
C PRO A 61 4.10 -2.20 16.63
N ASP A 62 3.81 -0.94 16.98
CA ASP A 62 2.66 -0.56 17.81
C ASP A 62 1.34 -0.67 17.04
N SER A 63 0.24 -0.88 17.78
CA SER A 63 -1.13 -1.03 17.25
C SER A 63 -1.23 -1.96 16.02
N PRO A 64 -0.69 -3.20 16.09
CA PRO A 64 -0.80 -4.14 14.99
C PRO A 64 -2.26 -4.60 14.83
N GLN A 65 -2.67 -4.87 13.60
CA GLN A 65 -3.95 -5.51 13.29
C GLN A 65 -3.69 -6.87 12.65
N GLU A 66 -4.67 -7.76 12.68
CA GLU A 66 -4.58 -9.10 12.09
C GLU A 66 -4.05 -9.05 10.64
N GLY A 67 -3.09 -9.92 10.32
CA GLY A 67 -2.47 -10.02 9.00
C GLY A 67 -1.36 -9.00 8.71
N ASP A 68 -0.93 -8.21 9.69
CA ASP A 68 0.29 -7.39 9.56
C ASP A 68 1.53 -8.29 9.43
N ILE A 69 2.49 -7.90 8.60
CA ILE A 69 3.79 -8.56 8.47
C ILE A 69 4.91 -7.58 8.84
N TRP A 70 5.90 -8.04 9.58
CA TRP A 70 7.05 -7.25 10.01
C TRP A 70 8.34 -8.08 9.94
N ASN A 71 9.47 -7.44 9.60
CA ASN A 71 10.79 -8.04 9.73
C ASN A 71 11.42 -7.67 11.09
N ASP A 72 11.55 -8.68 11.95
CA ASP A 72 12.24 -8.57 13.23
C ASP A 72 13.76 -8.65 13.04
N THR A 73 14.44 -7.51 13.16
CA THR A 73 15.89 -7.42 13.04
C THR A 73 16.65 -7.83 14.31
N THR A 74 15.99 -7.86 15.47
CA THR A 74 16.57 -8.32 16.75
C THR A 74 16.75 -9.84 16.76
N SER A 75 15.82 -10.54 16.12
CA SER A 75 15.83 -12.01 16.04
C SER A 75 16.55 -12.55 14.79
N GLY A 76 17.37 -11.74 14.11
CA GLY A 76 18.14 -12.18 12.93
C GLY A 76 17.42 -12.04 11.59
N ASN A 77 16.59 -11.01 11.42
CA ASN A 77 15.77 -10.74 10.24
C ASN A 77 14.70 -11.79 9.97
N ILE A 78 13.91 -12.11 11.01
CA ILE A 78 12.83 -13.08 10.93
C ILE A 78 11.55 -12.37 10.52
N ILE A 79 10.88 -12.90 9.49
CA ILE A 79 9.54 -12.41 9.11
C ILE A 79 8.52 -12.92 10.12
N LYS A 80 7.78 -11.99 10.71
CA LYS A 80 6.67 -12.27 11.61
C LYS A 80 5.36 -11.80 11.01
N ILE A 81 4.29 -12.54 11.30
CA ILE A 81 2.91 -12.18 11.02
C ILE A 81 2.17 -11.93 12.33
N TYR A 82 1.44 -10.82 12.43
CA TYR A 82 0.55 -10.55 13.56
C TYR A 82 -0.75 -11.29 13.33
N ALA A 83 -1.02 -12.29 14.17
CA ALA A 83 -2.24 -13.04 14.08
C ALA A 83 -2.63 -13.67 15.42
N ASN A 84 -3.94 -13.68 15.72
CA ASN A 84 -4.49 -14.05 17.02
C ASN A 84 -3.93 -13.19 18.17
N SER A 85 -3.85 -11.89 17.95
CA SER A 85 -3.34 -10.90 18.91
C SER A 85 -1.84 -10.98 19.25
N ASP A 86 -1.06 -11.84 18.57
CA ASP A 86 0.38 -12.01 18.81
C ASP A 86 1.21 -11.96 17.52
N TRP A 87 2.46 -11.48 17.63
CA TRP A 87 3.46 -11.58 16.57
C TRP A 87 4.09 -12.97 16.55
N ARG A 88 3.88 -13.71 15.47
CA ARG A 88 4.35 -15.08 15.31
C ARG A 88 5.30 -15.19 14.12
N VAL A 89 6.25 -16.12 14.17
CA VAL A 89 7.13 -16.37 13.02
C VAL A 89 6.30 -16.90 11.84
N LEU A 90 6.57 -16.35 10.66
CA LEU A 90 6.02 -16.83 9.40
C LEU A 90 6.89 -18.00 8.92
N ASN A 91 6.42 -19.22 9.17
CA ASN A 91 7.05 -20.48 8.72
C ASN A 91 6.49 -20.93 7.38
#